data_AF-A0A1J4JJ76-F1
#
_entry.id   AF-A0A1J4JJ76-F1
#
_cell.length_a   1.000
_cell.length_b   1.000
_cell.length_c   1.000
_cell.angle_alpha   90.00
_cell.angle_beta   90.00
_cell.angle_gamma   90.00
#
_symmetry.space_group_name_H-M   'P 1'
#
loop_
_entity.id
_entity.type
_entity.pdbx_description
1 polymer ?
#
loop_
_entity_poly.entity_id
_entity_poly.type
_entity_poly.pdbx_seq_one_letter_code
_entity_poly.pdbx_strand_id
1 'polypeptide(L)'
;MKNFFESAKKQIFLGVDQVKQIAGLKHAPEDPNFLNHWEQLQDLELASINLYKSLSDLINSTQKLCDTSVTTASTLSSGFDVDDTPYYQKSQQSTAFYTDCRDYVKDKLWNDINEKCLMPLSDYMQKITDLKKIAEKRKKNRILIEAAVQLKEEDEVTRRQEKLSRLTQTYIDGVEALSAQKTPLFVSVFNEHQFCMRSFIEHAKSGSGIFANDV
;
A
#
# COMPACT_ATOMS: atom_id res chain seq x y z
N MET A 1 36.93 17.07 -13.16
CA MET A 1 36.22 17.62 -14.35
C MET A 1 35.76 16.54 -15.35
N LYS A 2 36.55 15.51 -15.68
CA LYS A 2 36.13 14.43 -16.61
C LYS A 2 34.78 13.78 -16.25
N ASN A 3 34.56 13.45 -14.97
CA ASN A 3 33.29 12.85 -14.50
C ASN A 3 32.06 13.76 -14.69
N PHE A 4 32.25 15.08 -14.68
CA PHE A 4 31.17 16.04 -14.87
C PHE A 4 30.73 16.08 -16.34
N PHE A 5 31.70 16.10 -17.26
CA PHE A 5 31.45 16.05 -18.71
C PHE A 5 30.81 14.73 -19.14
N GLU A 6 31.28 13.59 -18.62
CA GLU A 6 30.66 12.29 -18.91
C GLU A 6 29.23 12.19 -18.38
N SER A 7 28.95 12.77 -17.21
CA SER A 7 27.60 12.80 -16.65
C SER A 7 26.67 13.70 -17.47
N ALA A 8 27.14 14.87 -17.90
CA ALA A 8 26.38 15.76 -18.79
C ALA A 8 26.08 15.10 -20.14
N LYS A 9 27.07 14.44 -20.76
CA LYS A 9 26.91 13.68 -22.01
C LYS A 9 25.82 12.60 -21.87
N LYS A 10 25.81 11.85 -20.76
CA LYS A 10 24.76 10.85 -20.47
C LYS A 10 23.38 11.49 -20.34
N GLN A 11 23.27 12.61 -19.63
CA GLN A 11 21.97 13.29 -19.46
C GLN A 11 21.39 13.81 -20.78
N ILE A 12 22.24 14.30 -21.69
CA ILE A 12 21.80 14.75 -23.02
C ILE A 12 21.18 13.58 -23.81
N PHE A 13 21.84 12.41 -23.85
CA PHE A 13 21.29 11.25 -24.55
C PHE A 13 19.95 10.78 -23.97
N LEU A 14 19.84 10.76 -22.63
CA LEU A 14 18.58 10.41 -21.97
C LEU A 14 17.47 11.41 -22.29
N GLY A 15 17.76 12.71 -22.29
CA GLY A 15 16.79 13.76 -22.61
C GLY A 15 16.32 13.68 -24.07
N VAL A 16 17.24 13.47 -25.02
CA VAL A 16 16.91 13.34 -26.45
C VAL A 16 16.04 12.10 -26.70
N ASP A 17 16.35 10.96 -26.06
CA ASP A 17 15.56 9.74 -26.24
C ASP A 17 14.15 9.87 -25.65
N GLN A 18 14.01 10.53 -24.51
CA GLN A 18 12.71 10.81 -23.90
C GLN A 18 11.81 11.65 -24.82
N VAL A 19 12.37 12.68 -25.47
CA VAL A 19 11.63 13.49 -26.47
C VAL A 19 11.23 12.65 -27.67
N LYS A 20 12.10 11.75 -28.16
CA LYS A 20 11.79 10.85 -29.28
C LYS A 20 10.71 9.83 -28.95
N GLN A 21 10.68 9.31 -27.73
CA GLN A 21 9.59 8.42 -27.27
C GLN A 21 8.25 9.18 -27.21
N ILE A 22 8.23 10.39 -26.63
CA ILE A 22 7.02 11.21 -26.53
C ILE A 22 6.49 11.57 -27.92
N ALA A 23 7.38 11.85 -28.88
CA ALA A 23 7.02 12.15 -30.27
C ALA A 23 6.61 10.91 -31.10
N GLY A 24 6.60 9.70 -30.51
CA GLY A 24 6.26 8.46 -31.21
C GLY A 24 7.30 8.01 -32.25
N LEU A 25 8.50 8.58 -32.23
CA LEU A 25 9.55 8.36 -33.24
C LEU A 25 10.43 7.14 -32.94
N LYS A 26 10.20 6.43 -31.83
CA LYS A 26 11.01 5.28 -31.44
C LYS A 26 10.21 4.23 -30.65
N HIS A 27 10.10 3.04 -31.23
CA HIS A 27 9.66 1.82 -30.54
C HIS A 27 10.75 0.75 -30.71
N ALA A 28 11.66 0.67 -29.74
CA ALA A 28 12.55 -0.48 -29.66
C ALA A 28 11.75 -1.66 -29.08
N PRO A 29 11.78 -2.85 -29.72
CA PRO A 29 11.15 -4.03 -29.14
C PRO A 29 11.73 -4.30 -27.75
N GLU A 30 10.85 -4.61 -26.80
CA GLU A 30 11.26 -5.07 -25.48
C GLU A 30 11.40 -6.59 -25.44
N ASP A 31 12.23 -7.05 -24.51
CA ASP A 31 12.37 -8.47 -24.20
C ASP A 31 11.02 -9.01 -23.66
N PRO A 32 10.41 -10.02 -24.32
CA PRO A 32 9.15 -10.62 -23.87
C PRO A 32 9.21 -11.13 -22.43
N ASN A 33 10.36 -11.65 -21.99
CA ASN A 33 10.50 -12.13 -20.62
C ASN A 33 10.42 -10.98 -19.61
N PHE A 34 11.05 -9.84 -19.93
CA PHE A 34 10.95 -8.65 -19.10
C PHE A 34 9.52 -8.09 -19.06
N LEU A 35 8.83 -8.06 -20.20
CA LEU A 35 7.44 -7.59 -20.29
C LEU A 35 6.50 -8.43 -19.42
N ASN A 36 6.61 -9.76 -19.47
CA ASN A 36 5.80 -10.65 -18.63
C ASN A 36 6.00 -10.34 -17.13
N HIS A 37 7.25 -10.16 -16.68
CA HIS A 37 7.55 -9.81 -15.29
C HIS A 37 7.16 -8.37 -14.94
N TRP A 38 7.11 -7.48 -15.91
CA TRP A 38 6.57 -6.13 -15.74
C TRP A 38 5.08 -6.15 -15.47
N GLU A 39 4.31 -6.86 -16.29
CA GLU A 39 2.87 -7.06 -16.10
C GLU A 39 2.58 -7.73 -14.75
N GLN A 40 3.32 -8.79 -14.42
CA GLN A 40 3.21 -9.45 -13.13
C GLN A 40 3.45 -8.48 -11.95
N LEU A 41 4.48 -7.63 -12.03
CA LEU A 41 4.74 -6.63 -10.98
C LEU A 41 3.60 -5.61 -10.84
N GLN A 42 2.98 -5.20 -11.96
CA GLN A 42 1.80 -4.32 -11.95
C GLN A 42 0.60 -4.99 -11.28
N ASP A 43 0.36 -6.27 -11.56
CA ASP A 43 -0.71 -7.03 -10.91
C ASP A 43 -0.49 -7.19 -9.40
N LEU A 44 0.76 -7.42 -8.98
CA LEU A 44 1.13 -7.46 -7.56
C LEU A 44 0.87 -6.12 -6.87
N GLU A 45 1.24 -5.02 -7.53
CA GLU A 45 1.02 -3.66 -7.02
C GLU A 45 -0.46 -3.37 -6.86
N LEU A 46 -1.25 -3.59 -7.93
CA LEU A 46 -2.67 -3.31 -7.93
C LEU A 46 -3.40 -4.10 -6.84
N ALA A 47 -3.09 -5.39 -6.71
CA ALA A 47 -3.66 -6.24 -5.68
C ALA A 47 -3.33 -5.73 -4.26
N SER A 48 -2.08 -5.31 -4.04
CA SER A 48 -1.62 -4.82 -2.73
C SER A 48 -2.26 -3.48 -2.37
N ILE A 49 -2.34 -2.55 -3.32
CA ILE A 49 -3.00 -1.24 -3.15
C ILE A 49 -4.49 -1.44 -2.84
N ASN A 50 -5.18 -2.31 -3.59
CA ASN A 50 -6.60 -2.55 -3.40
C ASN A 50 -6.89 -3.14 -2.01
N LEU A 51 -6.07 -4.09 -1.55
CA LEU A 51 -6.21 -4.68 -0.22
C LEU A 51 -5.92 -3.65 0.88
N TYR A 52 -4.80 -2.91 0.76
CA TYR A 52 -4.44 -1.85 1.71
C TYR A 52 -5.56 -0.81 1.84
N LYS A 53 -6.06 -0.32 0.70
CA LYS A 53 -7.13 0.68 0.65
C LYS A 53 -8.41 0.14 1.28
N SER A 54 -8.82 -1.08 0.94
CA SER A 54 -10.05 -1.68 1.48
C SER A 54 -10.00 -1.81 3.00
N LEU A 55 -8.85 -2.23 3.56
CA LEU A 55 -8.66 -2.34 5.01
C LEU A 55 -8.66 -0.97 5.68
N SER A 56 -7.95 0.00 5.10
CA SER A 56 -7.89 1.39 5.58
C SER A 56 -9.28 2.06 5.56
N ASP A 57 -10.01 1.92 4.47
CA ASP A 57 -11.36 2.48 4.32
C ASP A 57 -12.34 1.87 5.33
N LEU A 58 -12.23 0.56 5.59
CA LEU A 58 -13.05 -0.13 6.57
C LEU A 58 -12.80 0.41 7.99
N ILE A 59 -11.53 0.44 8.45
CA ILE A 59 -11.23 0.89 9.81
C ILE A 59 -11.58 2.38 10.02
N ASN A 60 -11.35 3.23 9.01
CA ASN A 60 -11.78 4.62 9.04
C ASN A 60 -13.31 4.74 9.14
N SER A 61 -14.05 3.88 8.43
CA SER A 61 -15.51 3.86 8.49
C SER A 61 -16.02 3.37 9.85
N THR A 62 -15.37 2.37 10.45
CA THR A 62 -15.69 1.89 11.80
C THR A 62 -15.47 2.99 12.84
N GLN A 63 -14.36 3.74 12.75
CA GLN A 63 -14.12 4.87 13.65
C GLN A 63 -15.18 5.96 13.51
N LYS A 64 -15.50 6.36 12.27
CA LYS A 64 -16.58 7.34 12.01
C LYS A 64 -17.94 6.89 12.53
N LEU A 65 -18.24 5.59 12.41
CA LEU A 65 -19.46 5.02 12.97
C LEU A 65 -19.50 5.22 14.49
N CYS A 66 -18.43 4.85 15.20
CA CYS A 66 -18.35 5.04 16.65
C CYS A 66 -18.45 6.51 17.07
N ASP A 67 -17.76 7.43 16.39
CA ASP A 67 -17.84 8.87 16.65
C ASP A 67 -19.28 9.41 16.48
N THR A 68 -19.96 8.97 15.41
CA THR A 68 -21.35 9.34 15.13
C THR A 68 -22.30 8.75 16.17
N SER A 69 -22.08 7.50 16.60
CA SER A 69 -22.87 6.86 17.65
C SER A 69 -22.74 7.58 18.99
N VAL A 70 -21.53 8.00 19.38
CA VAL A 70 -21.33 8.81 20.60
C VAL A 70 -22.09 10.12 20.53
N THR A 71 -21.99 10.82 19.39
CA THR A 71 -22.67 12.10 19.18
C THR A 71 -24.19 11.95 19.26
N THR A 72 -24.71 10.90 18.62
CA THR A 72 -26.14 10.58 18.62
C THR A 72 -26.64 10.23 20.03
N ALA A 73 -25.93 9.35 20.74
CA ALA A 73 -26.28 8.95 22.09
C ALA A 73 -26.24 10.13 23.07
N SER A 74 -25.23 10.99 22.98
CA SER A 74 -25.12 12.19 23.80
C SER A 74 -26.28 13.17 23.54
N THR A 75 -26.64 13.35 22.27
CA THR A 75 -27.77 14.22 21.88
C THR A 75 -29.09 13.68 22.41
N LEU A 76 -29.35 12.37 22.24
CA LEU A 76 -30.54 11.73 22.80
C LEU A 76 -30.58 11.83 24.32
N SER A 77 -29.45 11.59 24.99
CA SER A 77 -29.34 11.66 26.45
C SER A 77 -29.62 13.05 27.00
N SER A 78 -29.23 14.11 26.27
CA SER A 78 -29.50 15.49 26.66
C SER A 78 -30.98 15.88 26.64
N GLY A 79 -31.85 15.05 26.02
CA GLY A 79 -33.29 15.25 26.01
C GLY A 79 -34.04 14.66 27.21
N PHE A 80 -33.35 13.94 28.10
CA PHE A 80 -33.95 13.38 29.31
C PHE A 80 -33.55 14.20 30.54
N ASP A 81 -34.52 14.51 31.38
CA ASP A 81 -34.28 15.09 32.70
C ASP A 81 -33.92 14.00 33.72
N VAL A 82 -33.28 14.38 34.82
CA VAL A 82 -32.86 13.44 35.88
C VAL A 82 -34.05 12.66 36.47
N ASP A 83 -35.24 13.27 36.44
CA ASP A 83 -36.48 12.68 36.94
C ASP A 83 -37.11 11.65 35.97
N ASP A 84 -36.66 11.57 34.72
CA ASP A 84 -37.13 10.62 33.69
C ASP A 84 -36.57 9.20 33.90
N THR A 85 -36.55 8.73 35.14
CA THR A 85 -36.09 7.38 35.49
C THR A 85 -37.09 6.34 34.95
N PRO A 86 -36.65 5.23 34.33
CA PRO A 86 -35.27 4.75 34.18
C PRO A 86 -34.55 5.24 32.91
N TYR A 87 -35.21 6.02 32.05
CA TYR A 87 -34.70 6.41 30.74
C TYR A 87 -33.48 7.31 30.81
N TYR A 88 -33.42 8.24 31.76
CA TYR A 88 -32.22 9.05 32.02
C TYR A 88 -31.00 8.16 32.26
N GLN A 89 -31.10 7.19 33.17
CA GLN A 89 -30.00 6.28 33.51
C GLN A 89 -29.58 5.41 32.32
N LYS A 90 -30.55 4.86 31.58
CA LYS A 90 -30.29 4.07 30.36
C LYS A 90 -29.60 4.88 29.27
N SER A 91 -29.96 6.15 29.13
CA SER A 91 -29.34 7.05 28.14
C SER A 91 -27.88 7.36 28.49
N GLN A 92 -27.56 7.54 29.78
CA GLN A 92 -26.19 7.72 30.26
C GLN A 92 -25.34 6.46 30.04
N GLN A 93 -25.90 5.29 30.36
CA GLN A 93 -25.24 3.99 30.11
C GLN A 93 -24.96 3.78 28.61
N SER A 94 -25.92 4.14 27.75
CA SER A 94 -25.76 4.05 26.30
C SER A 94 -24.63 4.96 25.80
N THR A 95 -24.58 6.20 26.30
CA THR A 95 -23.52 7.17 25.96
C THR A 95 -22.14 6.66 26.39
N ALA A 96 -22.03 6.11 27.60
CA ALA A 96 -20.80 5.52 28.10
C ALA A 96 -20.35 4.33 27.25
N PHE A 97 -21.26 3.43 26.86
CA PHE A 97 -20.96 2.29 26.00
C PHE A 97 -20.42 2.70 24.62
N TYR A 98 -21.07 3.65 23.95
CA TYR A 98 -20.58 4.11 22.65
C TYR A 98 -19.23 4.84 22.76
N THR A 99 -18.99 5.52 23.89
CA THR A 99 -17.70 6.17 24.18
C THR A 99 -16.60 5.13 24.35
N ASP A 100 -16.86 4.08 25.12
CA ASP A 100 -15.95 2.94 25.30
C ASP A 100 -15.63 2.25 23.96
N CYS A 101 -16.64 2.02 23.12
CA CYS A 101 -16.43 1.46 21.77
C CYS A 101 -15.56 2.36 20.89
N ARG A 102 -15.80 3.68 20.91
CA ARG A 102 -14.98 4.66 20.15
C ARG A 102 -13.53 4.61 20.61
N ASP A 103 -13.31 4.63 21.92
CA ASP A 103 -11.97 4.65 22.50
C ASP A 103 -11.24 3.33 22.22
N TYR A 104 -11.94 2.19 22.30
CA TYR A 104 -11.40 0.91 21.88
C TYR A 104 -10.96 0.89 20.41
N VAL A 105 -11.79 1.44 19.51
CA VAL A 105 -11.45 1.51 18.09
C VAL A 105 -10.20 2.37 17.88
N LYS A 106 -10.15 3.54 18.52
CA LYS A 106 -9.07 4.52 18.35
C LYS A 106 -7.74 4.05 18.96
N ASP A 107 -7.78 3.51 20.17
CA ASP A 107 -6.58 3.24 20.96
C ASP A 107 -6.04 1.82 20.76
N LYS A 108 -6.90 0.87 20.37
CA LYS A 108 -6.52 -0.53 20.20
C LYS A 108 -6.71 -1.04 18.77
N LEU A 109 -7.95 -1.03 18.26
CA LEU A 109 -8.24 -1.65 16.96
C LEU A 109 -7.45 -1.00 15.82
N TRP A 110 -7.37 0.33 15.80
CA TRP A 110 -6.58 1.07 14.82
C TRP A 110 -5.11 0.66 14.84
N ASN A 111 -4.52 0.62 16.03
CA ASN A 111 -3.11 0.25 16.20
C ASN A 111 -2.85 -1.19 15.76
N ASP A 112 -3.71 -2.12 16.17
CA ASP A 112 -3.62 -3.53 15.76
C ASP A 112 -3.71 -3.70 14.24
N ILE A 113 -4.71 -3.08 13.59
CA ILE A 113 -4.88 -3.13 12.12
C ILE A 113 -3.70 -2.47 11.41
N ASN A 114 -3.24 -1.31 11.91
CA ASN A 114 -2.12 -0.61 11.31
C ASN A 114 -0.83 -1.44 11.37
N GLU A 115 -0.53 -2.02 12.53
CA GLU A 115 0.69 -2.79 12.76
C GLU A 115 0.67 -4.14 12.06
N LYS A 116 -0.42 -4.89 12.20
CA LYS A 116 -0.49 -6.30 11.79
C LYS A 116 -0.99 -6.49 10.35
N CYS A 117 -1.71 -5.50 9.80
CA CYS A 117 -2.29 -5.60 8.47
C CYS A 117 -1.71 -4.57 7.49
N LEU A 118 -1.73 -3.28 7.84
CA LEU A 118 -1.36 -2.22 6.90
C LEU A 118 0.16 -2.09 6.70
N MET A 119 0.95 -2.20 7.77
CA MET A 119 2.41 -2.07 7.70
C MET A 119 3.06 -3.17 6.84
N PRO A 120 2.71 -4.47 6.98
CA PRO A 120 3.25 -5.51 6.10
C PRO A 120 2.94 -5.29 4.62
N LEU A 121 1.73 -4.78 4.30
CA LEU A 121 1.37 -4.41 2.94
C LEU A 121 2.17 -3.20 2.44
N SER A 122 2.37 -2.20 3.30
CA SER A 122 3.20 -1.03 2.99
C SER A 122 4.64 -1.42 2.67
N ASP A 123 5.25 -2.29 3.48
CA ASP A 123 6.60 -2.80 3.26
C ASP A 123 6.70 -3.59 1.96
N TYR A 124 5.68 -4.39 1.65
CA TYR A 124 5.61 -5.11 0.38
C TYR A 124 5.50 -4.16 -0.83
N MET A 125 4.68 -3.12 -0.75
CA MET A 125 4.57 -2.07 -1.78
C MET A 125 5.87 -1.26 -1.93
N GLN A 126 6.63 -1.07 -0.84
CA GLN A 126 7.94 -0.43 -0.90
C GLN A 126 8.94 -1.28 -1.71
N LYS A 127 8.94 -2.61 -1.51
CA LYS A 127 9.77 -3.53 -2.32
C LYS A 127 9.40 -3.46 -3.81
N ILE A 128 8.11 -3.39 -4.14
CA ILE A 128 7.64 -3.18 -5.53
C ILE A 128 8.21 -1.87 -6.10
N THR A 129 8.14 -0.78 -5.33
CA THR A 129 8.68 0.52 -5.72
C THR A 129 10.18 0.45 -6.00
N ASP A 130 10.93 -0.33 -5.22
CA ASP A 130 12.36 -0.52 -5.43
C ASP A 130 12.68 -1.32 -6.70
N LEU A 131 11.87 -2.33 -7.05
CA LEU A 131 11.98 -3.02 -8.35
C LEU A 131 11.67 -2.10 -9.53
N LYS A 132 10.68 -1.20 -9.40
CA LYS A 132 10.43 -0.17 -10.42
C LYS A 132 11.62 0.76 -10.63
N LYS A 133 12.35 1.12 -9.57
CA LYS A 133 13.61 1.87 -9.70
C LYS A 133 14.67 1.08 -10.47
N ILE A 134 14.71 -0.25 -10.35
CA ILE A 134 15.60 -1.12 -11.13
C ILE A 134 15.17 -1.15 -12.59
N ALA A 135 13.88 -1.30 -12.89
CA ALA A 135 13.34 -1.21 -14.24
C ALA A 135 13.70 0.13 -14.93
N GLU A 136 13.58 1.24 -14.20
CA GLU A 136 13.99 2.56 -14.71
C GLU A 136 15.50 2.65 -14.98
N LYS A 137 16.33 2.09 -14.08
CA LYS A 137 17.79 1.99 -14.31
C LYS A 137 18.10 1.13 -15.54
N ARG A 138 17.37 0.02 -15.74
CA ARG A 138 17.49 -0.86 -16.90
C ARG A 138 17.16 -0.11 -18.19
N LYS A 139 16.02 0.58 -18.23
CA LYS A 139 15.58 1.42 -19.36
C LYS A 139 16.64 2.46 -19.73
N LYS A 140 17.12 3.23 -18.75
CA LYS A 140 18.20 4.23 -18.95
C LYS A 140 19.47 3.58 -19.49
N ASN A 141 19.83 2.39 -19.03
CA ASN A 141 21.02 1.70 -19.50
C ASN A 141 20.90 1.22 -20.96
N ARG A 142 19.69 0.79 -21.40
CA ARG A 142 19.43 0.46 -22.82
C ARG A 142 19.69 1.65 -23.74
N ILE A 143 19.15 2.82 -23.39
CA ILE A 143 19.35 4.07 -24.16
C ILE A 143 20.84 4.40 -24.30
N LEU A 144 21.59 4.21 -23.21
CA LEU A 144 23.03 4.49 -23.22
C LEU A 144 23.84 3.45 -24.02
N ILE A 145 23.36 2.21 -24.18
CA ILE A 145 23.95 1.24 -25.11
C ILE A 145 23.79 1.74 -26.55
N GLU A 146 22.58 2.14 -26.93
CA GLU A 146 22.31 2.63 -28.29
C GLU A 146 23.14 3.88 -28.62
N ALA A 147 23.31 4.79 -27.66
CA ALA A 147 24.19 5.95 -27.79
C ALA A 147 25.67 5.54 -27.96
N ALA A 148 26.15 4.57 -27.19
CA ALA A 148 27.53 4.06 -27.31
C ALA A 148 27.77 3.36 -28.66
N VAL A 149 26.79 2.60 -29.16
CA VAL A 149 26.82 2.00 -30.51
C VAL A 149 26.93 3.08 -31.59
N GLN A 150 26.12 4.15 -31.50
CA GLN A 150 26.18 5.27 -32.44
C GLN A 150 27.53 5.99 -32.42
N LEU A 151 28.16 6.07 -31.26
CA LEU A 151 29.49 6.67 -31.06
C LEU A 151 30.65 5.71 -31.36
N LYS A 152 30.37 4.45 -31.70
CA LYS A 152 31.37 3.39 -31.93
C LYS A 152 32.31 3.16 -30.73
N GLU A 153 31.78 3.29 -29.52
CA GLU A 153 32.50 3.06 -28.25
C GLU A 153 32.34 1.58 -27.81
N GLU A 154 33.03 0.63 -28.46
CA GLU A 154 32.84 -0.82 -28.28
C GLU A 154 33.04 -1.31 -26.83
N ASP A 155 34.06 -0.82 -26.12
CA ASP A 155 34.29 -1.16 -24.71
C ASP A 155 33.12 -0.71 -23.82
N GLU A 156 32.53 0.45 -24.13
CA GLU A 156 31.40 0.99 -23.40
C GLU A 156 30.11 0.20 -23.69
N VAL A 157 29.94 -0.26 -24.93
CA VAL A 157 28.84 -1.17 -25.31
C VAL A 157 28.92 -2.45 -24.50
N THR A 158 30.08 -3.12 -24.49
CA THR A 158 30.29 -4.38 -23.74
C THR A 158 30.00 -4.19 -22.26
N ARG A 159 30.61 -3.17 -21.62
CA ARG A 159 30.39 -2.86 -20.20
C ARG A 159 28.90 -2.63 -19.87
N ARG A 160 28.19 -1.94 -20.76
CA ARG A 160 26.76 -1.64 -20.55
C ARG A 160 25.87 -2.83 -20.82
N GLN A 161 26.20 -3.71 -21.77
CA GLN A 161 25.47 -4.95 -22.00
C GLN A 161 25.51 -5.85 -20.77
N GLU A 162 26.69 -6.03 -20.16
CA GLU A 162 26.81 -6.78 -18.90
C GLU A 162 25.98 -6.17 -17.77
N LYS A 163 25.97 -4.83 -17.67
CA LYS A 163 25.15 -4.13 -16.68
C LYS A 163 23.66 -4.30 -16.96
N LEU A 164 23.25 -4.32 -18.23
CA LEU A 164 21.87 -4.55 -18.63
C LEU A 164 21.42 -5.95 -18.22
N SER A 165 22.22 -6.98 -18.52
CA SER A 165 21.93 -8.36 -18.13
C SER A 165 21.79 -8.50 -16.61
N ARG A 166 22.70 -7.89 -15.84
CA ARG A 166 22.61 -7.85 -14.37
C ARG A 166 21.32 -7.19 -13.88
N LEU A 167 20.98 -6.01 -14.40
CA LEU A 167 19.75 -5.30 -14.01
C LEU A 167 18.49 -6.08 -14.38
N THR A 168 18.46 -6.73 -15.55
CA THR A 168 17.35 -7.57 -15.98
C THR A 168 17.18 -8.76 -15.06
N GLN A 169 18.26 -9.49 -14.75
CA GLN A 169 18.20 -10.65 -13.87
C GLN A 169 17.75 -10.26 -12.45
N THR A 170 18.36 -9.22 -11.86
CA THR A 170 17.96 -8.73 -10.53
C THR A 170 16.49 -8.30 -10.49
N TYR A 171 15.97 -7.72 -11.58
CA TYR A 171 14.56 -7.36 -11.67
C TYR A 171 13.67 -8.61 -11.68
N ILE A 172 13.96 -9.57 -12.57
CA ILE A 172 13.20 -10.82 -12.72
C ILE A 172 13.19 -11.61 -11.41
N ASP A 173 14.36 -11.89 -10.82
CA ASP A 173 14.49 -12.60 -9.55
C ASP A 173 13.68 -11.91 -8.44
N GLY A 174 13.71 -10.57 -8.44
CA GLY A 174 12.96 -9.76 -7.49
C GLY A 174 11.44 -9.90 -7.67
N VAL A 175 10.95 -9.86 -8.91
CA VAL A 175 9.51 -10.05 -9.21
C VAL A 175 9.06 -11.45 -8.81
N GLU A 176 9.83 -12.48 -9.16
CA GLU A 176 9.53 -13.87 -8.79
C GLU A 176 9.48 -14.04 -7.27
N ALA A 177 10.45 -13.47 -6.55
CA ALA A 177 10.49 -13.50 -5.08
C ALA A 177 9.28 -12.80 -4.45
N LEU A 178 8.85 -11.65 -4.99
CA LEU A 178 7.63 -10.98 -4.52
C LEU A 178 6.38 -11.77 -4.86
N SER A 179 6.32 -12.38 -6.04
CA SER A 179 5.18 -13.22 -6.44
C SER A 179 5.01 -14.41 -5.50
N ALA A 180 6.11 -15.07 -5.11
CA ALA A 180 6.09 -16.16 -4.15
C ALA A 180 5.62 -15.69 -2.75
N GLN A 181 5.94 -14.46 -2.36
CA GLN A 181 5.54 -13.87 -1.07
C GLN A 181 4.07 -13.41 -1.03
N LYS A 182 3.41 -13.20 -2.19
CA LYS A 182 2.06 -12.63 -2.28
C LYS A 182 1.05 -13.40 -1.44
N THR A 183 0.90 -14.70 -1.71
CA THR A 183 -0.14 -15.52 -1.07
C THR A 183 0.08 -15.64 0.45
N PRO A 184 1.28 -15.98 0.95
CA PRO A 184 1.53 -16.01 2.39
C PRO A 184 1.23 -14.68 3.09
N LEU A 185 1.66 -13.56 2.49
CA LEU A 185 1.39 -12.23 3.05
C LEU A 185 -0.11 -11.95 3.13
N PHE A 186 -0.85 -12.19 2.04
CA PHE A 186 -2.28 -11.87 1.96
C PHE A 186 -3.09 -12.74 2.93
N VAL A 187 -2.73 -14.02 3.07
CA VAL A 187 -3.34 -14.92 4.05
C VAL A 187 -3.05 -14.44 5.48
N SER A 188 -1.81 -14.06 5.77
CA SER A 188 -1.45 -13.51 7.09
C SER A 188 -2.28 -12.26 7.41
N VAL A 189 -2.32 -11.30 6.48
CA VAL A 189 -3.09 -10.06 6.64
C VAL A 189 -4.58 -10.34 6.84
N PHE A 190 -5.14 -11.28 6.09
CA PHE A 190 -6.54 -11.69 6.23
C PHE A 190 -6.84 -12.27 7.61
N ASN A 191 -6.00 -13.18 8.10
CA ASN A 191 -6.17 -13.81 9.41
C ASN A 191 -6.04 -12.78 10.55
N GLU A 192 -5.04 -11.90 10.47
CA GLU A 192 -4.86 -10.83 11.45
C GLU A 192 -6.06 -9.87 11.46
N HIS A 193 -6.56 -9.51 10.27
CA HIS A 193 -7.76 -8.69 10.16
C HIS A 193 -8.97 -9.36 10.81
N GLN A 194 -9.20 -10.65 10.55
CA GLN A 194 -10.29 -11.41 11.18
C GLN A 194 -10.15 -11.43 12.70
N PHE A 195 -8.94 -11.64 13.22
CA PHE A 195 -8.68 -11.63 14.66
C PHE A 195 -8.99 -10.26 15.27
N CYS A 196 -8.51 -9.17 14.67
CA CYS A 196 -8.74 -7.81 15.12
C CYS A 196 -10.24 -7.47 15.15
N MET A 197 -10.96 -7.77 14.07
CA MET A 197 -12.40 -7.52 13.99
C MET A 197 -13.20 -8.36 14.98
N ARG A 198 -12.83 -9.63 15.15
CA ARG A 198 -13.44 -10.49 16.16
C ARG A 198 -13.26 -9.91 17.56
N SER A 199 -12.05 -9.43 17.88
CA SER A 199 -11.76 -8.82 19.18
C SER A 199 -12.62 -7.57 19.43
N PHE A 200 -12.83 -6.73 18.41
CA PHE A 200 -13.75 -5.60 18.51
C PHE A 200 -15.20 -6.03 18.71
N ILE A 201 -15.67 -7.03 17.96
CA ILE A 201 -17.04 -7.56 18.11
C ILE A 201 -17.26 -8.14 19.52
N GLU A 202 -16.29 -8.86 20.05
CA GLU A 202 -16.34 -9.43 21.41
C GLU A 202 -16.37 -8.32 22.47
N HIS A 203 -15.55 -7.28 22.32
CA HIS A 203 -15.57 -6.10 23.18
C HIS A 203 -16.94 -5.39 23.15
N ALA A 204 -17.46 -5.08 21.96
CA ALA A 204 -18.77 -4.47 21.80
C ALA A 204 -19.89 -5.33 22.40
N LYS A 205 -19.83 -6.66 22.25
CA LYS A 205 -20.79 -7.59 22.87
C LYS A 205 -20.72 -7.54 24.39
N SER A 206 -19.54 -7.52 24.99
CA SER A 206 -19.41 -7.43 26.45
C SER A 206 -20.01 -6.14 27.02
N GLY A 207 -19.89 -5.02 26.31
CA GLY A 207 -20.53 -3.77 26.70
C GLY A 207 -22.04 -3.74 26.43
N SER A 208 -22.54 -4.49 25.44
CA SER A 208 -23.96 -4.48 25.05
C SER A 208 -24.92 -5.11 26.07
N GLY A 209 -24.42 -5.75 27.13
CA GLY A 209 -25.24 -6.29 28.22
C GLY A 209 -26.14 -5.24 28.89
N ILE A 210 -25.82 -3.94 28.74
CA ILE A 210 -26.67 -2.83 29.20
C ILE A 210 -28.03 -2.76 28.48
N PHE A 211 -28.15 -3.38 27.31
CA PHE A 211 -29.38 -3.38 26.50
C PHE A 211 -30.23 -4.65 26.68
N ALA A 212 -29.71 -5.67 27.38
CA ALA A 212 -30.31 -7.00 27.44
C ALA A 212 -31.36 -7.18 28.55
N ASN A 213 -31.59 -6.17 29.40
CA ASN A 213 -32.37 -6.33 30.62
C ASN A 213 -33.86 -5.93 30.52
N ASP A 214 -34.43 -5.67 29.33
CA ASP A 214 -35.83 -5.22 29.24
C ASP A 214 -36.55 -5.64 27.94
N VAL A 215 -36.82 -6.95 27.80
CA VAL A 215 -38.03 -7.43 27.13
C VAL A 215 -38.80 -8.32 28.09
#